data_AF-A0A7X0X4Z1-F1
#
_entry.id   AF-A0A7X0X4Z1-F1
#
_cell.length_a   1.000
_cell.length_b   1.000
_cell.length_c   1.000
_cell.angle_alpha   90.00
_cell.angle_beta   90.00
_cell.angle_gamma   90.00
#
_symmetry.space_group_name_H-M   'P 1'
#
loop_
_entity.id
_entity.type
_entity.pdbx_description
1 polymer ?
#
loop_
_entity_poly.entity_id
_entity_poly.type
_entity_poly.pdbx_seq_one_letter_code
_entity_poly.pdbx_strand_id
1 'polypeptide(L)'
;MFSYEVIRQFTETEHHLYRYIMDNRDKVMFMRVRELSEATHVSPASIVRFTRKVGCEGFSEFKVKLKQEATRGEKKKTADTVEVLEEFFERTMNRDYDQVLDAAAEIINEADLVVFFGIGTSGILAEYGSRFFSNMKKRTFYIKDPFYPNPGEQFKNKAVMIILSVSGETDQVLEQAQNMQQYGSRIISITNTSHNTLAGLSDVNIPYYVTQEMVDRTNITTQIPVLFLLEAMAKKNYNQEQVE
;
A
#
# COMPACT_ATOMS: atom_id res chain seq x y z
N MET A 1 13.53 -0.43 -14.95
CA MET A 1 12.37 0.39 -15.35
C MET A 1 12.33 0.61 -16.85
N PHE A 2 13.41 1.09 -17.47
CA PHE A 2 13.44 1.34 -18.93
C PHE A 2 14.17 0.20 -19.66
N SER A 3 13.43 -0.79 -20.18
CA SER A 3 14.02 -1.81 -21.04
C SER A 3 14.24 -1.27 -22.45
N TYR A 4 15.21 -1.83 -23.17
CA TYR A 4 15.48 -1.44 -24.57
C TYR A 4 14.24 -1.57 -25.46
N GLU A 5 13.45 -2.62 -25.27
CA GLU A 5 12.21 -2.87 -26.01
C GLU A 5 11.15 -1.79 -25.77
N VAL A 6 10.98 -1.34 -24.52
CA VAL A 6 10.02 -0.29 -24.16
C VAL A 6 10.46 1.07 -24.70
N ILE A 7 11.76 1.40 -24.61
CA ILE A 7 12.29 2.68 -25.11
C ILE A 7 12.08 2.84 -26.62
N ARG A 8 12.21 1.75 -27.41
CA ARG A 8 11.99 1.80 -28.87
C ARG A 8 10.56 2.12 -29.27
N GLN A 9 9.60 1.94 -28.38
CA GLN A 9 8.18 2.20 -28.64
C GLN A 9 7.76 3.62 -28.24
N PHE A 10 8.68 4.46 -27.75
CA PHE A 10 8.37 5.82 -27.33
C PHE A 10 8.07 6.73 -28.52
N THR A 11 7.02 7.53 -28.37
CA THR A 11 6.77 8.69 -29.23
C THR A 11 7.80 9.79 -28.97
N GLU A 12 7.86 10.83 -29.80
CA GLU A 12 8.79 11.95 -29.59
C GLU A 12 8.59 12.62 -28.22
N THR A 13 7.34 12.81 -27.80
CA THR A 13 7.00 13.36 -26.49
C THR A 13 7.46 12.46 -25.34
N GLU A 14 7.30 11.14 -25.48
CA GLU A 14 7.76 10.17 -24.48
C GLU A 14 9.30 10.08 -24.45
N HIS A 15 9.97 10.23 -25.59
CA HIS A 15 11.42 10.34 -25.65
C HIS A 15 11.96 11.63 -25.01
N HIS A 16 11.24 12.75 -25.17
CA HIS A 16 11.56 13.99 -24.49
C HIS A 16 11.41 13.85 -22.98
N LEU A 17 10.29 13.28 -22.53
CA LEU A 17 10.01 13.01 -21.13
C LEU A 17 11.07 12.06 -20.52
N TYR A 18 11.37 10.95 -21.20
CA TYR A 18 12.42 10.02 -20.80
C TYR A 18 13.78 10.71 -20.63
N ARG A 19 14.21 11.52 -21.61
CA ARG A 19 15.49 12.25 -21.53
C ARG A 19 15.52 13.20 -20.34
N TYR A 20 14.48 14.03 -20.19
CA TYR A 20 14.41 14.96 -19.06
C TYR A 20 14.52 14.23 -17.71
N ILE A 21 13.81 13.10 -17.56
CA ILE A 21 13.84 12.29 -16.34
C ILE A 21 15.22 11.69 -16.10
N MET A 22 15.90 11.18 -17.13
CA MET A 22 17.25 10.62 -16.97
C MET A 22 18.27 11.70 -16.59
N ASP A 23 18.16 12.89 -17.18
CA ASP A 23 19.07 14.01 -16.94
C ASP A 23 18.82 14.71 -15.59
N ASN A 24 17.60 14.61 -15.04
CA ASN A 24 17.18 15.31 -13.81
C ASN A 24 16.62 14.34 -12.77
N ARG A 25 17.15 13.11 -12.72
CA ARG A 25 16.60 12.01 -11.91
C ARG A 25 16.39 12.39 -10.45
N ASP A 26 17.37 13.07 -9.86
CA ASP A 26 17.35 13.52 -8.46
C ASP A 26 16.29 14.59 -8.17
N LYS A 27 15.87 15.35 -9.17
CA LYS A 27 14.80 16.35 -9.01
C LYS A 27 13.44 15.70 -9.24
N VAL A 28 13.33 14.88 -10.28
CA VAL A 28 12.07 14.25 -10.69
C VAL A 28 11.52 13.33 -9.60
N MET A 29 12.39 12.67 -8.82
CA MET A 29 11.95 11.82 -7.70
C MET A 29 11.18 12.57 -6.60
N PHE A 30 11.31 13.89 -6.51
CA PHE A 30 10.58 14.72 -5.53
C PHE A 30 9.47 15.56 -6.17
N MET A 31 9.46 15.72 -7.49
CA MET A 31 8.44 16.52 -8.19
C MET A 31 7.02 15.92 -8.04
N ARG A 32 6.02 16.79 -8.08
CA ARG A 32 4.62 16.46 -8.37
C ARG A 32 4.44 16.37 -9.88
N VAL A 33 3.39 15.68 -10.33
CA VAL A 33 3.11 15.51 -11.77
C VAL A 33 2.94 16.86 -12.49
N ARG A 34 2.44 17.87 -11.78
CA ARG A 34 2.29 19.24 -12.29
C ARG A 34 3.63 19.94 -12.49
N GLU A 35 4.57 19.76 -11.57
CA GLU A 35 5.92 20.35 -11.66
C GLU A 35 6.70 19.71 -12.81
N LEU A 36 6.59 18.39 -12.98
CA LEU A 36 7.17 17.72 -14.15
C LEU A 36 6.48 18.18 -15.45
N SER A 37 5.16 18.38 -15.42
CA SER A 37 4.39 18.89 -16.56
C SER A 37 4.86 20.28 -17.00
N GLU A 38 5.09 21.18 -16.04
CA GLU A 38 5.62 22.52 -16.29
C GLU A 38 7.05 22.46 -16.83
N ALA A 39 7.88 21.59 -16.25
CA ALA A 39 9.29 21.46 -16.62
C ALA A 39 9.51 20.84 -18.01
N THR A 40 8.60 19.97 -18.47
CA THR A 40 8.71 19.30 -19.78
C THR A 40 7.71 19.81 -20.80
N HIS A 41 6.82 20.73 -20.44
CA HIS A 41 5.68 21.18 -21.26
C HIS A 41 4.80 20.03 -21.78
N VAL A 42 4.71 18.94 -21.02
CA VAL A 42 3.88 17.77 -21.35
C VAL A 42 2.70 17.73 -20.40
N SER A 43 1.48 17.51 -20.88
CA SER A 43 0.31 17.51 -20.01
C SER A 43 0.39 16.43 -18.91
N PRO A 44 -0.18 16.66 -17.71
CA PRO A 44 -0.14 15.68 -16.62
C PRO A 44 -0.73 14.32 -17.03
N ALA A 45 -1.78 14.33 -17.85
CA ALA A 45 -2.39 13.11 -18.38
C ALA A 45 -1.44 12.31 -19.29
N SER A 46 -0.64 12.99 -20.12
CA SER A 46 0.39 12.33 -20.94
C SER A 46 1.51 11.75 -20.10
N ILE A 47 1.93 12.45 -19.03
CA ILE A 47 2.92 11.93 -18.08
C ILE A 47 2.39 10.67 -17.39
N VAL A 48 1.15 10.68 -16.90
CA VAL A 48 0.55 9.49 -16.27
C VAL A 48 0.47 8.32 -17.26
N ARG A 49 0.05 8.57 -18.52
CA ARG A 49 0.07 7.51 -19.56
C ARG A 49 1.46 6.96 -19.83
N PHE A 50 2.48 7.83 -19.89
CA PHE A 50 3.88 7.40 -20.02
C PHE A 50 4.29 6.50 -18.85
N THR A 51 3.95 6.87 -17.61
CA THR A 51 4.28 6.04 -16.44
C THR A 51 3.61 4.67 -16.47
N ARG A 52 2.37 4.58 -16.98
CA ARG A 52 1.68 3.31 -17.27
C ARG A 52 2.36 2.47 -18.33
N LYS A 53 2.83 3.10 -19.40
CA LYS A 53 3.56 2.43 -20.47
C LYS A 53 4.88 1.80 -20.00
N VAL A 54 5.55 2.41 -19.01
CA VAL A 54 6.77 1.86 -18.40
C VAL A 54 6.51 0.93 -17.22
N GLY A 55 5.26 0.47 -17.04
CA GLY A 55 4.88 -0.54 -16.05
C GLY A 55 4.63 0.00 -14.64
N CYS A 56 4.08 1.21 -14.51
CA CYS A 56 3.66 1.81 -13.24
C CYS A 56 2.19 2.28 -13.31
N GLU A 57 1.37 2.13 -12.28
CA GLU A 57 -0.04 2.57 -12.25
C GLU A 57 -0.24 4.06 -12.49
N GLY A 58 0.77 4.85 -12.13
CA GLY A 58 0.75 6.29 -12.30
C GLY A 58 2.06 6.93 -11.84
N PHE A 59 2.02 8.26 -11.78
CA PHE A 59 3.22 9.05 -11.50
C PHE A 59 3.82 8.78 -10.12
N SER A 60 2.97 8.50 -9.12
CA SER A 60 3.40 8.19 -7.77
C SER A 60 4.23 6.90 -7.71
N GLU A 61 3.71 5.78 -8.22
CA GLU A 61 4.47 4.52 -8.25
C GLU A 61 5.75 4.65 -9.08
N PHE A 62 5.69 5.40 -10.19
CA PHE A 62 6.86 5.72 -11.00
C PHE A 62 7.98 6.38 -10.19
N LYS A 63 7.69 7.38 -9.36
CA LYS A 63 8.70 8.03 -8.49
C LYS A 63 9.35 7.04 -7.51
N VAL A 64 8.57 6.13 -6.92
CA VAL A 64 9.10 5.11 -5.99
C VAL A 64 10.10 4.20 -6.70
N LYS A 65 9.72 3.66 -7.86
CA LYS A 65 10.61 2.83 -8.67
C LYS A 65 11.86 3.60 -9.11
N LEU A 66 11.71 4.87 -9.49
CA LEU A 66 12.83 5.73 -9.86
C LEU A 66 13.82 5.94 -8.70
N LYS A 67 13.30 6.16 -7.48
CA LYS A 67 14.06 6.33 -6.22
C LYS A 67 14.71 5.02 -5.78
N GLN A 68 14.04 3.89 -5.91
CA GLN A 68 14.60 2.56 -5.63
C GLN A 68 15.80 2.24 -6.53
N GLU A 69 15.71 2.57 -7.81
CA GLU A 69 16.82 2.37 -8.75
C GLU A 69 17.99 3.33 -8.49
N ALA A 70 17.74 4.56 -8.05
CA ALA A 70 18.81 5.50 -7.66
C ALA A 70 19.54 5.03 -6.39
N THR A 71 18.79 4.54 -5.40
CA THR A 71 19.33 4.03 -4.12
C THR A 71 20.17 2.75 -4.27
N ARG A 72 20.10 2.03 -5.42
CA ARG A 72 20.98 0.88 -5.70
C ARG A 72 22.46 1.26 -5.90
N GLY A 73 22.76 2.53 -6.18
CA GLY A 73 24.11 3.00 -6.50
C GLY A 73 24.93 3.56 -5.33
N GLU A 74 24.30 4.01 -4.24
CA GLU A 74 25.00 4.75 -3.17
C GLU A 74 24.78 4.13 -1.78
N LYS A 75 25.86 3.94 -1.03
CA LYS A 75 25.82 3.52 0.38
C LYS A 75 25.14 4.63 1.22
N LYS A 76 23.95 4.31 1.73
CA LYS A 76 22.95 5.15 2.40
C LYS A 76 23.44 6.21 3.41
N LYS A 77 22.82 7.40 3.34
CA LYS A 77 22.08 7.99 4.48
C LYS A 77 20.66 7.43 4.44
N THR A 78 20.10 7.03 5.58
CA THR A 78 18.67 6.71 5.72
C THR A 78 17.83 7.91 5.28
N ALA A 79 16.70 7.67 4.60
CA ALA A 79 15.80 8.76 4.24
C ALA A 79 15.29 9.44 5.53
N ASP A 80 15.05 10.75 5.50
CA ASP A 80 14.41 11.42 6.62
C ASP A 80 12.99 10.85 6.77
N THR A 81 12.62 10.43 7.98
CA THR A 81 11.28 9.89 8.26
C THR A 81 10.20 10.90 7.91
N VAL A 82 10.49 12.21 8.01
CA VAL A 82 9.56 13.28 7.62
C VAL A 82 9.23 13.21 6.13
N GLU A 83 10.22 13.00 5.27
CA GLU A 83 10.04 12.95 3.81
C GLU A 83 9.15 11.77 3.39
N VAL A 84 9.31 10.62 4.05
CA VAL A 84 8.49 9.43 3.80
C VAL A 84 7.02 9.68 4.20
N LEU A 85 6.79 10.45 5.27
CA LEU A 85 5.45 10.84 5.68
C LEU A 85 4.81 11.85 4.72
N GLU A 86 5.57 12.81 4.21
CA GLU A 86 5.09 13.72 3.17
C GLU A 86 4.68 12.94 1.92
N GLU A 87 5.49 11.98 1.48
CA GLU A 87 5.16 11.07 0.37
C GLU A 87 3.86 10.30 0.62
N PHE A 88 3.69 9.77 1.83
CA PHE A 88 2.47 9.07 2.23
C PHE A 88 1.25 9.99 2.18
N PHE A 89 1.30 11.17 2.78
CA PHE A 89 0.17 12.10 2.82
C PHE A 89 -0.17 12.65 1.44
N GLU A 90 0.80 12.98 0.60
CA GLU A 90 0.53 13.41 -0.78
C GLU A 90 -0.26 12.37 -1.58
N ARG A 91 -0.06 11.08 -1.29
CA ARG A 91 -0.70 9.97 -2.00
C ARG A 91 -2.04 9.54 -1.39
N THR A 92 -2.21 9.74 -0.09
CA THR A 92 -3.40 9.30 0.66
C THR A 92 -4.42 10.43 0.93
N MET A 93 -4.06 11.70 0.70
CA MET A 93 -4.95 12.85 0.88
C MET A 93 -5.92 13.12 -0.30
N ASN A 94 -6.13 12.16 -1.21
CA ASN A 94 -7.08 12.33 -2.31
C ASN A 94 -8.44 11.66 -2.00
N ARG A 95 -9.50 12.06 -2.71
CA ARG A 95 -10.86 11.52 -2.50
C ARG A 95 -10.95 10.00 -2.72
N ASP A 96 -10.11 9.47 -3.59
CA ASP A 96 -10.08 8.04 -3.91
C ASP A 96 -9.70 7.21 -2.66
N TYR A 97 -8.81 7.74 -1.82
CA TYR A 97 -8.39 7.08 -0.59
C TYR A 97 -9.50 7.03 0.46
N ASP A 98 -10.28 8.11 0.58
CA ASP A 98 -11.40 8.18 1.52
C ASP A 98 -12.47 7.14 1.18
N GLN A 99 -12.75 6.95 -0.13
CA GLN A 99 -13.66 5.91 -0.63
C GLN A 99 -13.15 4.49 -0.33
N VAL A 100 -11.84 4.25 -0.44
CA VAL A 100 -11.24 2.96 -0.06
C VAL A 100 -11.41 2.70 1.44
N LEU A 101 -11.24 3.72 2.28
CA LEU A 101 -11.48 3.60 3.72
C LEU A 101 -12.96 3.43 4.07
N ASP A 102 -13.89 4.05 3.32
CA ASP A 102 -15.33 3.81 3.45
C ASP A 102 -15.67 2.35 3.16
N ALA A 103 -15.21 1.84 2.02
CA ALA A 103 -15.44 0.44 1.63
C ALA A 103 -14.87 -0.53 2.67
N ALA A 104 -13.67 -0.26 3.21
CA ALA A 104 -13.10 -1.06 4.29
C ALA A 104 -13.97 -1.00 5.56
N ALA A 105 -14.45 0.19 5.95
CA ALA A 105 -15.27 0.38 7.14
C ALA A 105 -16.63 -0.34 7.04
N GLU A 106 -17.27 -0.33 5.86
CA GLU A 106 -18.50 -1.07 5.58
C GLU A 106 -18.31 -2.58 5.79
N ILE A 107 -17.25 -3.16 5.20
CA ILE A 107 -16.89 -4.58 5.39
C ILE A 107 -16.71 -4.93 6.87
N ILE A 108 -16.02 -4.06 7.61
CA ILE A 108 -15.76 -4.26 9.04
C ILE A 108 -17.06 -4.15 9.86
N ASN A 109 -18.02 -3.33 9.43
CA ASN A 109 -19.32 -3.20 10.08
C ASN A 109 -20.22 -4.43 9.91
N GLU A 110 -20.18 -5.07 8.74
CA GLU A 110 -20.95 -6.29 8.47
C GLU A 110 -20.44 -7.54 9.22
N ALA A 111 -19.20 -7.48 9.74
CA ALA A 111 -18.51 -8.62 10.34
C ALA A 111 -18.72 -8.73 11.86
N ASP A 112 -18.98 -9.96 12.32
CA ASP A 112 -19.08 -10.32 13.74
C ASP A 112 -17.69 -10.50 14.39
N LEU A 113 -16.66 -10.75 13.58
CA LEU A 113 -15.27 -10.90 14.00
C LEU A 113 -14.30 -10.24 13.01
N VAL A 114 -13.40 -9.41 13.54
CA VAL A 114 -12.28 -8.82 12.79
C VAL A 114 -10.98 -9.52 13.19
N VAL A 115 -10.35 -10.23 12.25
CA VAL A 115 -9.09 -10.94 12.49
C VAL A 115 -7.93 -10.14 11.89
N PHE A 116 -6.98 -9.74 12.70
CA PHE A 116 -5.75 -9.09 12.23
C PHE A 116 -4.67 -10.14 12.00
N PHE A 117 -3.99 -10.09 10.86
CA PHE A 117 -2.91 -11.03 10.56
C PHE A 117 -1.69 -10.35 9.95
N GLY A 118 -0.50 -10.79 10.35
CA GLY A 118 0.76 -10.35 9.79
C GLY A 118 1.94 -11.11 10.39
N ILE A 119 3.09 -11.08 9.72
CA ILE A 119 4.31 -11.78 10.14
C ILE A 119 5.40 -10.75 10.46
N GLY A 120 6.20 -11.01 11.49
CA GLY A 120 7.29 -10.10 11.91
C GLY A 120 6.75 -8.76 12.38
N THR A 121 7.30 -7.65 11.87
CA THR A 121 6.83 -6.29 12.19
C THR A 121 5.35 -6.10 11.87
N SER A 122 4.87 -6.67 10.76
CA SER A 122 3.44 -6.64 10.43
C SER A 122 2.58 -7.38 11.45
N GLY A 123 3.10 -8.42 12.09
CA GLY A 123 2.41 -9.13 13.17
C GLY A 123 2.28 -8.30 14.44
N ILE A 124 3.30 -7.49 14.77
CA ILE A 124 3.23 -6.53 15.88
C ILE A 124 2.18 -5.45 15.60
N LEU A 125 2.13 -4.95 14.36
CA LEU A 125 1.12 -3.97 13.94
C LEU A 125 -0.29 -4.58 13.88
N ALA A 126 -0.42 -5.85 13.52
CA ALA A 126 -1.68 -6.59 13.58
C ALA A 126 -2.17 -6.71 15.03
N GLU A 127 -1.27 -7.00 15.97
CA GLU A 127 -1.55 -7.01 17.41
C GLU A 127 -1.99 -5.62 17.91
N TYR A 128 -1.31 -4.54 17.49
CA TYR A 128 -1.72 -3.16 17.77
C TYR A 128 -3.11 -2.85 17.21
N GLY A 129 -3.33 -3.14 15.93
CA GLY A 129 -4.61 -2.90 15.23
C GLY A 129 -5.77 -3.61 15.94
N SER A 130 -5.60 -4.89 16.26
CA SER A 130 -6.59 -5.63 17.06
C SER A 130 -6.88 -4.94 18.39
N ARG A 131 -5.86 -4.52 19.14
CA ARG A 131 -6.08 -3.81 20.40
C ARG A 131 -6.81 -2.49 20.20
N PHE A 132 -6.44 -1.72 19.17
CA PHE A 132 -7.04 -0.42 18.90
C PHE A 132 -8.52 -0.55 18.51
N PHE A 133 -8.85 -1.45 17.58
CA PHE A 133 -10.23 -1.74 17.20
C PHE A 133 -11.06 -2.29 18.37
N SER A 134 -10.46 -3.10 19.26
CA SER A 134 -11.12 -3.55 20.48
C SER A 134 -11.45 -2.40 21.45
N ASN A 135 -10.56 -1.41 21.59
CA ASN A 135 -10.85 -0.20 22.36
C ASN A 135 -12.06 0.56 21.76
N MET A 136 -12.21 0.50 20.43
CA MET A 136 -13.33 1.05 19.65
C MET A 136 -14.53 0.10 19.57
N LYS A 137 -14.66 -0.85 20.51
CA LYS A 137 -15.82 -1.76 20.68
C LYS A 137 -16.02 -2.85 19.63
N LYS A 138 -15.08 -3.05 18.70
CA LYS A 138 -15.13 -4.20 17.80
C LYS A 138 -14.64 -5.48 18.46
N ARG A 139 -15.26 -6.60 18.08
CA ARG A 139 -14.79 -7.93 18.45
C ARG A 139 -13.63 -8.31 17.55
N THR A 140 -12.43 -8.38 18.12
CA THR A 140 -11.20 -8.60 17.36
C THR A 140 -10.41 -9.79 17.86
N PHE A 141 -9.62 -10.36 16.98
CA PHE A 141 -8.57 -11.33 17.29
C PHE A 141 -7.32 -11.02 16.45
N TYR A 142 -6.13 -11.38 16.90
CA TYR A 142 -4.92 -11.24 16.08
C TYR A 142 -4.16 -12.56 15.97
N ILE A 143 -3.49 -12.75 14.84
CA ILE A 143 -2.68 -13.91 14.52
C ILE A 143 -1.32 -13.40 14.04
N LYS A 144 -0.26 -13.87 14.70
CA LYS A 144 1.15 -13.59 14.31
C LYS A 144 1.97 -14.83 13.97
N ASP A 145 1.39 -16.00 14.22
CA ASP A 145 1.94 -17.28 13.81
C ASP A 145 1.32 -17.67 12.46
N PRO A 146 2.11 -17.78 11.37
CA PRO A 146 1.59 -18.16 10.06
C PRO A 146 0.94 -19.53 10.02
N PHE A 147 1.22 -20.40 10.99
CA PHE A 147 0.66 -21.76 11.07
C PHE A 147 -0.54 -21.85 12.02
N TYR A 148 -1.01 -20.71 12.53
CA TYR A 148 -2.15 -20.69 13.43
C TYR A 148 -3.43 -21.15 12.70
N PRO A 149 -4.24 -22.02 13.32
CA PRO A 149 -5.51 -22.45 12.73
C PRO A 149 -6.46 -21.29 12.51
N ASN A 150 -7.09 -21.25 11.33
CA ASN A 150 -7.96 -20.15 10.97
C ASN A 150 -9.28 -20.18 11.76
N PRO A 151 -9.65 -19.11 12.48
CA PRO A 151 -10.94 -19.05 13.19
C PRO A 151 -12.16 -18.91 12.26
N GLY A 152 -11.95 -18.66 10.95
CA GLY A 152 -13.01 -18.41 9.97
C GLY A 152 -14.09 -19.49 9.89
N GLU A 153 -13.74 -20.76 10.18
CA GLU A 153 -14.72 -21.85 10.23
C GLU A 153 -15.87 -21.60 11.23
N GLN A 154 -15.58 -20.91 12.35
CA GLN A 154 -16.54 -20.64 13.41
C GLN A 154 -17.47 -19.45 13.08
N PHE A 155 -17.09 -18.64 12.09
CA PHE A 155 -17.74 -17.37 11.75
C PHE A 155 -18.12 -17.31 10.26
N LYS A 156 -18.45 -18.45 9.64
CA LYS A 156 -18.73 -18.58 8.19
C LYS A 156 -19.47 -17.36 7.62
N ASN A 157 -18.85 -16.67 6.65
CA ASN A 157 -19.31 -15.44 5.99
C ASN A 157 -19.49 -14.19 6.88
N LYS A 158 -19.09 -14.25 8.14
CA LYS A 158 -19.25 -13.20 9.15
C LYS A 158 -17.93 -12.77 9.79
N ALA A 159 -16.80 -13.27 9.31
CA ALA A 159 -15.49 -12.74 9.66
C ALA A 159 -14.90 -11.92 8.52
N VAL A 160 -14.08 -10.94 8.88
CA VAL A 160 -13.17 -10.25 7.99
C VAL A 160 -11.75 -10.44 8.49
N MET A 161 -10.79 -10.68 7.60
CA MET A 161 -9.37 -10.67 7.93
C MET A 161 -8.68 -9.44 7.37
N ILE A 162 -8.07 -8.64 8.26
CA ILE A 162 -7.22 -7.51 7.92
C ILE A 162 -5.77 -7.99 7.92
N ILE A 163 -5.17 -8.07 6.73
CA ILE A 163 -3.85 -8.64 6.49
C ILE A 163 -2.82 -7.53 6.24
N LEU A 164 -1.77 -7.49 7.06
CA LEU A 164 -0.68 -6.54 6.95
C LEU A 164 0.52 -7.22 6.29
N SER A 165 0.89 -6.77 5.09
CA SER A 165 2.07 -7.31 4.39
C SER A 165 2.68 -6.25 3.49
N VAL A 166 3.95 -5.91 3.74
CA VAL A 166 4.61 -4.86 2.97
C VAL A 166 4.68 -5.21 1.48
N SER A 167 5.13 -6.42 1.14
CA SER A 167 5.22 -6.86 -0.26
C SER A 167 3.90 -7.39 -0.83
N GLY A 168 3.04 -7.97 0.02
CA GLY A 168 1.86 -8.72 -0.45
C GLY A 168 2.21 -10.05 -1.14
N GLU A 169 3.46 -10.51 -1.03
CA GLU A 169 4.00 -11.69 -1.75
C GLU A 169 4.58 -12.76 -0.80
N THR A 170 4.29 -12.67 0.50
CA THR A 170 4.79 -13.66 1.46
C THR A 170 3.92 -14.91 1.40
N ASP A 171 4.50 -16.07 1.06
CA ASP A 171 3.76 -17.32 0.81
C ASP A 171 2.77 -17.66 1.94
N GLN A 172 3.23 -17.62 3.19
CA GLN A 172 2.37 -17.93 4.35
C GLN A 172 1.25 -16.91 4.53
N VAL A 173 1.44 -15.67 4.07
CA VAL A 173 0.39 -14.65 4.07
C VAL A 173 -0.68 -14.95 3.04
N LEU A 174 -0.26 -15.37 1.84
CA LEU A 174 -1.18 -15.77 0.78
C LEU A 174 -1.98 -17.02 1.16
N GLU A 175 -1.33 -17.99 1.80
CA GLU A 175 -1.99 -19.20 2.30
C GLU A 175 -3.08 -18.88 3.33
N GLN A 176 -2.79 -18.00 4.30
CA GLN A 176 -3.77 -17.56 5.30
C GLN A 176 -4.94 -16.80 4.67
N ALA A 177 -4.66 -15.92 3.69
CA ALA A 177 -5.70 -15.22 2.95
C ALA A 177 -6.64 -16.19 2.21
N GLN A 178 -6.07 -17.14 1.46
CA GLN A 178 -6.84 -18.15 0.73
C GLN A 178 -7.64 -19.05 1.66
N ASN A 179 -7.05 -19.48 2.77
CA ASN A 179 -7.73 -20.29 3.77
C ASN A 179 -8.94 -19.55 4.34
N MET A 180 -8.81 -18.26 4.65
CA MET A 180 -9.91 -17.44 5.14
C MET A 180 -11.04 -17.27 4.12
N GLN A 181 -10.69 -17.12 2.84
CA GLN A 181 -11.68 -17.06 1.75
C GLN A 181 -12.47 -18.36 1.57
N GLN A 182 -11.87 -19.53 1.85
CA GLN A 182 -12.59 -20.82 1.79
C GLN A 182 -13.77 -20.89 2.76
N TYR A 183 -13.75 -20.10 3.84
CA TYR A 183 -14.86 -19.96 4.78
C TYR A 183 -15.81 -18.79 4.45
N GLY A 184 -15.65 -18.21 3.25
CA GLY A 184 -16.43 -17.07 2.74
C GLY A 184 -16.22 -15.77 3.50
N SER A 185 -15.14 -15.68 4.26
CA SER A 185 -14.77 -14.46 4.98
C SER A 185 -14.11 -13.46 4.03
N ARG A 186 -14.36 -12.17 4.29
CA ARG A 186 -13.84 -11.07 3.46
C ARG A 186 -12.40 -10.75 3.85
N ILE A 187 -11.62 -10.22 2.91
CA ILE A 187 -10.21 -9.89 3.10
C ILE A 187 -10.00 -8.39 2.85
N ILE A 188 -9.40 -7.71 3.81
CA ILE A 188 -8.86 -6.37 3.65
C ILE A 188 -7.35 -6.47 3.76
N SER A 189 -6.59 -5.93 2.81
CA SER A 189 -5.13 -5.91 2.90
C SER A 189 -4.58 -4.51 3.04
N ILE A 190 -3.50 -4.39 3.82
CA ILE A 190 -2.67 -3.19 3.92
C ILE A 190 -1.30 -3.54 3.37
N THR A 191 -0.95 -2.96 2.23
CA THR A 191 0.25 -3.29 1.46
C THR A 191 0.98 -2.04 1.00
N ASN A 192 2.24 -2.16 0.60
CA ASN A 192 2.96 -0.97 0.12
C ASN A 192 2.52 -0.55 -1.30
N THR A 193 1.99 -1.47 -2.11
CA THR A 193 1.54 -1.23 -3.50
C THR A 193 0.22 -1.95 -3.74
N SER A 194 -0.55 -1.56 -4.76
CA SER A 194 -1.78 -2.29 -5.16
C SER A 194 -1.54 -3.43 -6.15
N HIS A 195 -0.34 -3.51 -6.72
CA HIS A 195 0.05 -4.57 -7.63
C HIS A 195 0.86 -5.65 -6.90
N ASN A 196 0.14 -6.57 -6.26
CA ASN A 196 0.69 -7.79 -5.66
C ASN A 196 -0.41 -8.86 -5.56
N THR A 197 -0.02 -10.11 -5.30
CA THR A 197 -0.96 -11.23 -5.20
C THR A 197 -1.97 -11.04 -4.08
N LEU A 198 -1.57 -10.58 -2.90
CA LEU A 198 -2.49 -10.37 -1.77
C LEU A 198 -3.57 -9.33 -2.09
N ALA A 199 -3.21 -8.24 -2.77
CA ALA A 199 -4.16 -7.21 -3.19
C ALA A 199 -5.21 -7.78 -4.15
N GLY A 200 -4.81 -8.67 -5.08
CA GLY A 200 -5.72 -9.37 -5.98
C GLY A 200 -6.64 -10.39 -5.30
N LEU A 201 -6.25 -10.90 -4.13
CA LEU A 201 -7.09 -11.76 -3.28
C LEU A 201 -8.03 -10.96 -2.37
N SER A 202 -7.82 -9.65 -2.22
CA SER A 202 -8.54 -8.84 -1.23
C SER A 202 -9.83 -8.24 -1.79
N ASP A 203 -10.88 -8.18 -0.98
CA ASP A 203 -12.08 -7.38 -1.26
C ASP A 203 -11.72 -5.89 -1.34
N VAL A 204 -10.83 -5.44 -0.44
CA VAL A 204 -10.29 -4.07 -0.40
C VAL A 204 -8.80 -4.13 -0.14
N ASN A 205 -8.00 -3.47 -1.00
CA ASN A 205 -6.58 -3.24 -0.75
C ASN A 205 -6.34 -1.77 -0.44
N ILE A 206 -5.58 -1.51 0.62
CA ILE A 206 -5.23 -0.19 1.12
C ILE A 206 -3.72 0.00 0.93
N PRO A 207 -3.29 0.54 -0.22
CA PRO A 207 -1.87 0.76 -0.49
C PRO A 207 -1.37 2.04 0.20
N TYR A 208 -0.17 2.03 0.79
CA TYR A 208 0.43 3.23 1.40
C TYR A 208 1.62 3.83 0.64
N TYR A 209 2.13 3.15 -0.39
CA TYR A 209 3.08 3.66 -1.39
C TYR A 209 4.26 4.47 -0.85
N VAL A 210 4.92 3.97 0.19
CA VAL A 210 6.16 4.58 0.68
C VAL A 210 7.39 3.93 0.07
N THR A 211 8.44 4.72 -0.08
CA THR A 211 9.74 4.22 -0.46
C THR A 211 10.26 3.23 0.58
N GLN A 212 10.53 1.99 0.16
CA GLN A 212 11.09 0.99 1.06
C GLN A 212 12.55 1.28 1.41
N GLU A 213 12.85 1.13 2.69
CA GLU A 213 14.19 1.27 3.23
C GLU A 213 14.73 -0.06 3.76
N MET A 214 15.87 -0.50 3.23
CA MET A 214 16.58 -1.70 3.69
C MET A 214 17.89 -1.36 4.38
N VAL A 215 18.19 -1.99 5.51
CA VAL A 215 19.54 -2.08 6.07
C VAL A 215 19.96 -3.54 5.99
N ASP A 216 21.00 -3.81 5.22
CA ASP A 216 21.38 -5.16 4.80
C ASP A 216 20.21 -5.93 4.17
N ARG A 217 19.66 -6.92 4.89
CA ARG A 217 18.50 -7.73 4.48
C ARG A 217 17.23 -7.39 5.26
N THR A 218 17.27 -6.40 6.13
CA THR A 218 16.18 -6.04 7.04
C THR A 218 15.46 -4.82 6.51
N ASN A 219 14.13 -4.91 6.41
CA ASN A 219 13.29 -3.77 6.08
C ASN A 219 13.10 -2.88 7.31
N ILE A 220 13.55 -1.63 7.22
CA ILE A 220 13.44 -0.60 8.25
C ILE A 220 12.49 0.55 7.84
N THR A 221 11.70 0.35 6.79
CA THR A 221 10.72 1.32 6.32
C THR A 221 9.80 1.73 7.46
N THR A 222 9.60 3.03 7.64
CA THR A 222 8.70 3.54 8.69
C THR A 222 7.31 2.90 8.58
N GLN A 223 6.77 2.52 9.74
CA GLN A 223 5.45 1.90 9.85
C GLN A 223 4.37 2.88 10.34
N ILE A 224 4.71 4.17 10.47
CA ILE A 224 3.75 5.23 10.80
C ILE A 224 2.57 5.26 9.82
N PRO A 225 2.75 5.12 8.48
CA PRO A 225 1.61 5.00 7.56
C PRO A 225 0.64 3.89 7.95
N VAL A 226 1.14 2.70 8.28
CA VAL A 226 0.30 1.56 8.66
C VAL A 226 -0.45 1.83 9.97
N LEU A 227 0.21 2.42 10.96
CA LEU A 227 -0.44 2.85 12.21
C LEU A 227 -1.56 3.85 11.94
N PHE A 228 -1.30 4.88 11.12
CA PHE A 228 -2.31 5.86 10.73
C PHE A 228 -3.51 5.19 10.07
N LEU A 229 -3.29 4.25 9.13
CA LEU A 229 -4.36 3.55 8.43
C LEU A 229 -5.22 2.70 9.38
N LEU A 230 -4.58 1.96 10.29
CA LEU A 230 -5.30 1.18 11.31
C LEU A 230 -6.20 2.09 12.16
N GLU A 231 -5.69 3.23 12.62
CA GLU A 231 -6.47 4.19 13.39
C GLU A 231 -7.59 4.86 12.59
N ALA A 232 -7.29 5.25 11.34
CA ALA A 232 -8.26 5.90 10.47
C ALA A 232 -9.44 4.97 10.17
N MET A 233 -9.15 3.72 9.80
CA MET A 233 -10.19 2.70 9.60
C MET A 233 -11.01 2.47 10.87
N ALA A 234 -10.37 2.31 12.03
CA ALA A 234 -11.08 2.08 13.29
C ALA A 234 -12.00 3.25 13.67
N LYS A 235 -11.52 4.48 13.54
CA LYS A 235 -12.31 5.69 13.81
C LYS A 235 -13.47 5.83 12.84
N LYS A 236 -13.22 5.58 11.54
CA LYS A 236 -14.25 5.66 10.50
C LYS A 236 -15.34 4.62 10.71
N ASN A 237 -14.94 3.39 10.96
CA ASN A 237 -15.80 2.27 11.30
C ASN A 237 -16.69 2.57 12.52
N TYR A 238 -16.11 3.05 13.62
CA TYR A 238 -16.87 3.44 14.81
C TYR A 238 -17.85 4.59 14.53
N ASN A 239 -17.44 5.60 13.76
CA ASN A 239 -18.31 6.74 13.45
C ASN A 239 -19.53 6.35 12.60
N GLN A 240 -19.37 5.40 11.66
CA GLN A 240 -20.48 4.89 10.86
C GLN A 240 -21.53 4.18 11.73
N GLU A 241 -21.12 3.40 12.74
CA GLU A 241 -22.06 2.73 13.66
C GLU A 241 -22.85 3.70 14.56
N GLN A 242 -22.38 4.93 14.77
CA GLN A 242 -23.07 5.92 15.62
C GLN A 242 -24.12 6.75 14.86
N VAL A 243 -24.13 6.67 13.53
CA VAL A 243 -25.04 7.45 12.67
C VAL A 243 -26.27 6.63 12.26
N GLU A 244 -26.23 5.31 12.44
CA GLU A 244 -27.36 4.38 12.28
C GLU A 244 -28.21 4.26 13.56
#